data_AF-A0A2T9YNE8-F1
#
_entry.id   AF-A0A2T9YNE8-F1
#
_cell.length_a   1.000
_cell.length_b   1.000
_cell.length_c   1.000
_cell.angle_alpha   90.00
_cell.angle_beta   90.00
_cell.angle_gamma   90.00
#
_symmetry.space_group_name_H-M   'P 1'
#
loop_
_entity.id
_entity.type
_entity.pdbx_description
1 polymer ?
#
loop_
_entity_poly.entity_id
_entity_poly.type
_entity_poly.pdbx_seq_one_letter_code
_entity_poly.pdbx_strand_id
1 'polypeptide(L)'
;MFIYKNSNINKLSASCKVFGTKNLTNTLLAKNIYTRSAFWGQSPYPCLSTAKTNLNSKYPSVIKNYIKASSLLYIQRLGMSTAIKPRNSRFKTLTKDDVDHFKSLLGEASVLTTSEYGGIHTQEDLVKYNKAFLCEIEGYSKLVLFPSSTEDVSKIVKYCSDKMIAIVPQGGNTGLMAAGVPIHDEVVVNMSKMNKIRSIDEDSGAVVCDAGCILEVLDNHVSEHGLMIPVDLGGKGSCHIGGNVSTNAGGIRYLRYGSLHGSVLGLEVVLPDGTIVNNLSTLRKDSTGYDIKQLFIGSEGTLGIVT
;
A
#
# COMPACT_ATOMS: atom_id res chain seq x y z
N MET A 1 -5.47 16.62 1.95
CA MET A 1 -5.39 16.02 3.30
C MET A 1 -5.07 17.10 4.33
N PHE A 2 -5.63 17.03 5.53
CA PHE A 2 -5.31 17.91 6.64
C PHE A 2 -4.02 17.45 7.32
N ILE A 3 -3.12 18.40 7.61
CA ILE A 3 -1.81 18.19 8.22
C ILE A 3 -1.69 19.03 9.49
N TYR A 4 -0.88 18.54 10.42
CA TYR A 4 -0.83 19.07 11.79
C TYR A 4 0.47 19.82 12.01
N LYS A 5 0.45 20.87 12.85
CA LYS A 5 1.70 21.50 13.29
C LYS A 5 2.57 20.48 14.03
N ASN A 6 3.85 20.45 13.67
CA ASN A 6 4.85 19.68 14.37
C ASN A 6 5.18 20.36 15.70
N SER A 7 4.29 20.24 16.68
CA SER A 7 4.56 20.67 18.05
C SER A 7 5.71 19.83 18.60
N ASN A 8 6.93 20.35 18.51
CA ASN A 8 8.18 19.87 19.08
C ASN A 8 8.06 18.58 19.93
N ILE A 9 8.01 17.42 19.25
CA ILE A 9 8.34 16.12 19.88
C ILE A 9 9.77 16.15 20.44
N ASN A 10 10.61 17.10 19.98
CA ASN A 10 11.94 17.40 20.52
C ASN A 10 11.96 17.77 22.02
N LYS A 11 10.83 18.13 22.66
CA LYS A 11 10.80 18.28 24.12
C LYS A 11 10.73 16.96 24.89
N LEU A 12 10.22 15.89 24.28
CA LEU A 12 10.18 14.55 24.90
C LEU A 12 11.50 13.79 24.73
N SER A 13 12.27 14.05 23.67
CA SER A 13 13.60 13.45 23.51
C SER A 13 14.69 14.14 24.35
N ALA A 14 14.46 15.39 24.79
CA ALA A 14 15.39 16.13 25.64
C ALA A 14 15.38 15.67 27.10
N SER A 15 14.27 15.13 27.61
CA SER A 15 14.18 14.59 28.98
C SER A 15 14.78 13.19 29.15
N CYS A 16 15.12 12.48 28.06
CA CYS A 16 15.84 11.20 28.13
C CYS A 16 17.37 11.33 28.05
N LYS A 17 17.92 12.55 27.95
CA LYS A 17 19.38 12.78 27.90
C LYS A 17 20.03 13.11 29.25
N VAL A 18 19.30 13.02 30.36
CA VAL A 18 19.84 13.25 31.70
C VAL A 18 19.59 12.02 32.58
N PHE A 19 20.28 10.91 32.30
CA PHE A 19 20.77 10.00 33.35
C PHE A 19 21.96 9.25 32.77
N GLY A 20 23.13 9.87 32.94
CA GLY A 20 24.41 9.33 32.52
C GLY A 20 24.74 8.05 33.27
N THR A 21 25.46 7.19 32.56
CA THR A 21 26.23 6.03 33.01
C THR A 21 26.91 6.27 34.36
N LYS A 22 26.48 5.55 35.41
CA LYS A 22 27.33 5.15 36.54
C LYS A 22 26.98 3.74 36.99
N ASN A 23 28.02 2.92 37.09
CA ASN A 23 28.05 1.56 37.63
C ASN A 23 27.28 1.46 38.95
N LEU A 24 26.41 0.45 39.07
CA LEU A 24 25.99 -0.12 40.35
C LEU A 24 25.67 -1.60 40.16
N THR A 25 26.58 -2.42 40.68
CA THR A 25 26.49 -3.86 40.91
C THR A 25 25.38 -4.20 41.91
N ASN A 26 24.64 -5.28 41.64
CA ASN A 26 23.83 -6.12 42.54
C ASN A 26 22.87 -5.44 43.53
N THR A 27 21.58 -5.81 43.48
CA THR A 27 20.95 -6.76 44.43
C THR A 27 19.42 -6.64 44.34
N LEU A 28 18.76 -7.78 44.10
CA LEU A 28 17.37 -8.17 44.39
C LEU A 28 16.36 -7.07 44.77
N LEU A 29 15.42 -6.76 43.86
CA LEU A 29 14.00 -6.47 44.14
C LEU A 29 13.26 -6.28 42.80
N ALA A 30 13.14 -7.34 42.02
CA ALA A 30 12.27 -7.38 40.85
C ALA A 30 11.76 -8.81 40.65
N LYS A 31 10.95 -9.28 41.60
CA LYS A 31 10.07 -10.43 41.40
C LYS A 31 8.67 -10.00 41.81
N ASN A 32 7.76 -10.14 40.87
CA ASN A 32 6.33 -9.85 40.94
C ASN A 32 6.00 -8.36 40.93
N ILE A 33 5.74 -7.83 39.73
CA ILE A 33 4.46 -7.23 39.32
C ILE A 33 4.67 -6.62 37.92
N TYR A 34 3.79 -6.96 36.98
CA TYR A 34 3.73 -6.59 35.55
C TYR A 34 4.56 -7.37 34.53
N THR A 35 4.20 -8.65 34.42
CA THR A 35 3.93 -9.30 33.14
C THR A 35 2.85 -8.53 32.35
N ARG A 36 3.25 -7.83 31.28
CA ARG A 36 2.51 -7.47 30.04
C ARG A 36 2.92 -6.08 29.55
N SER A 37 4.03 -6.01 28.81
CA SER A 37 4.32 -5.01 27.75
C SER A 37 5.83 -4.90 27.51
N ALA A 38 6.41 -5.83 26.76
CA ALA A 38 7.72 -5.67 26.11
C ALA A 38 7.99 -6.89 25.21
N PHE A 39 7.39 -6.91 24.02
CA PHE A 39 7.79 -7.83 22.95
C PHE A 39 7.49 -7.16 21.60
N TRP A 40 8.16 -6.03 21.35
CA TRP A 40 8.33 -5.47 20.01
C TRP A 40 9.81 -5.11 19.90
N GLY A 41 10.53 -5.89 19.09
CA GLY A 41 11.98 -5.72 18.92
C GLY A 41 12.76 -7.03 18.99
N GLN A 42 12.34 -8.05 18.24
CA GLN A 42 13.17 -9.10 17.62
C GLN A 42 12.21 -10.11 17.01
N SER A 43 12.02 -10.03 15.68
CA SER A 43 11.36 -11.08 14.91
C SER A 43 12.24 -12.33 14.95
N PRO A 44 11.75 -13.50 15.41
CA PRO A 44 12.45 -14.77 15.27
C PRO A 44 12.03 -15.43 13.95
N TYR A 45 12.27 -14.76 12.82
CA TYR A 45 12.07 -15.38 11.51
C TYR A 45 13.34 -15.17 10.67
N PRO A 46 14.08 -16.24 10.31
CA PRO A 46 15.13 -16.12 9.33
C PRO A 46 14.50 -15.83 7.96
N CYS A 47 14.96 -14.75 7.32
CA CYS A 47 14.76 -14.50 5.90
C CYS A 47 15.21 -15.74 5.10
N LEU A 48 14.26 -16.38 4.42
CA LEU A 48 14.53 -17.45 3.46
C LEU A 48 14.39 -16.91 2.04
N SER A 49 15.34 -16.07 1.64
CA SER A 49 15.79 -16.06 0.25
C SER A 49 17.30 -15.83 0.22
N THR A 50 17.99 -16.72 -0.49
CA THR A 50 19.42 -16.72 -0.80
C THR A 50 20.39 -16.92 0.38
N ALA A 51 20.39 -18.14 0.93
CA ALA A 51 21.64 -18.76 1.40
C ALA A 51 21.60 -20.26 1.07
N LYS A 52 22.22 -20.65 -0.05
CA LYS A 52 22.68 -22.03 -0.23
C LYS A 52 23.84 -22.26 0.73
N THR A 53 23.55 -22.53 2.00
CA THR A 53 24.55 -23.02 2.96
C THR A 53 24.00 -24.24 3.69
N ASN A 54 24.74 -25.34 3.55
CA ASN A 54 24.55 -26.67 4.11
C ASN A 54 23.71 -26.74 5.41
N LEU A 55 22.43 -27.10 5.28
CA LEU A 55 21.46 -27.28 6.38
C LEU A 55 21.32 -28.76 6.81
N ASN A 56 22.41 -29.54 6.72
CA ASN A 56 22.40 -30.97 7.02
C ASN A 56 22.76 -31.35 8.46
N SER A 57 23.13 -30.42 9.36
CA SER A 57 23.74 -30.81 10.64
C SER A 57 23.01 -30.41 11.92
N LYS A 58 21.84 -29.75 11.91
CA LYS A 58 21.34 -29.13 13.16
C LYS A 58 19.90 -29.34 13.61
N TYR A 59 19.02 -30.05 12.87
CA TYR A 59 17.67 -30.32 13.36
C TYR A 59 17.14 -31.70 12.94
N PRO A 60 16.60 -32.50 13.88
CA PRO A 60 15.99 -33.78 13.56
C PRO A 60 14.69 -33.60 12.75
N SER A 61 14.44 -34.55 11.83
CA SER A 61 13.34 -34.58 10.86
C SER A 61 11.94 -34.34 11.44
N VAL A 62 11.74 -34.62 12.73
CA VAL A 62 10.47 -34.49 13.45
C VAL A 62 10.01 -33.03 13.58
N ILE A 63 10.93 -32.07 13.75
CA ILE A 63 10.59 -30.64 13.94
C ILE A 63 10.15 -30.00 12.61
N LYS A 64 10.72 -30.42 11.48
CA LYS A 64 10.30 -29.96 10.14
C LYS A 64 8.85 -30.36 9.82
N ASN A 65 8.43 -31.55 10.25
CA ASN A 65 7.07 -32.03 10.03
C ASN A 65 6.05 -31.34 10.94
N TYR A 66 6.44 -30.97 12.17
CA TYR A 66 5.55 -30.27 13.11
C TYR A 66 5.20 -28.83 12.68
N ILE A 67 6.16 -28.09 12.11
CA ILE A 67 5.92 -26.71 11.64
C ILE A 67 5.04 -26.72 10.38
N LYS A 68 5.26 -27.66 9.45
CA LYS A 68 4.38 -27.83 8.27
C LYS A 68 2.98 -28.31 8.64
N ALA A 69 2.86 -29.25 9.58
CA ALA A 69 1.56 -29.78 9.99
C ALA A 69 0.73 -28.74 10.75
N SER A 70 1.35 -27.88 11.57
CA SER A 70 0.63 -26.93 12.42
C SER A 70 0.02 -25.76 11.64
N SER A 71 0.66 -25.28 10.58
CA SER A 71 0.09 -24.26 9.69
C SER A 71 -1.03 -24.82 8.82
N LEU A 72 -0.86 -26.03 8.27
CA LEU A 72 -1.87 -26.72 7.48
C LEU A 72 -3.14 -27.07 8.30
N LEU A 73 -2.96 -27.54 9.55
CA LEU A 73 -4.09 -27.90 10.43
C LEU A 73 -4.86 -26.69 10.94
N TYR A 74 -4.23 -25.51 11.08
CA TYR A 74 -4.93 -24.29 11.50
C TYR A 74 -5.78 -23.71 10.37
N ILE A 75 -5.29 -23.76 9.13
CA ILE A 75 -5.98 -23.27 7.93
C ILE A 75 -7.24 -24.10 7.62
N GLN A 76 -7.18 -25.42 7.79
CA GLN A 76 -8.36 -26.29 7.63
C GLN A 76 -9.48 -26.02 8.65
N ARG A 77 -9.12 -25.52 9.85
CA ARG A 77 -10.07 -25.36 10.97
C ARG A 77 -10.97 -24.12 10.84
N LEU A 78 -10.64 -23.18 9.95
CA LEU A 78 -11.41 -21.94 9.72
C LEU A 78 -12.38 -22.02 8.53
N GLY A 79 -12.47 -23.14 7.81
CA GLY A 79 -13.38 -23.28 6.67
C GLY A 79 -13.13 -22.30 5.51
N MET A 80 -12.02 -21.55 5.54
CA MET A 80 -11.58 -20.70 4.46
C MET A 80 -10.97 -21.60 3.38
N SER A 81 -11.72 -21.81 2.29
CA SER A 81 -11.17 -22.45 1.11
C SER A 81 -9.97 -21.63 0.61
N THR A 82 -8.78 -22.20 0.68
CA THR A 82 -7.55 -21.64 0.09
C THR A 82 -7.49 -21.83 -1.42
N ALA A 83 -8.52 -22.43 -2.03
CA ALA A 83 -8.59 -22.58 -3.47
C ALA A 83 -8.81 -21.21 -4.12
N ILE A 84 -7.81 -20.76 -4.87
CA ILE A 84 -7.96 -19.64 -5.80
C ILE A 84 -9.18 -19.94 -6.68
N LYS A 85 -10.17 -19.05 -6.63
CA LYS A 85 -11.38 -19.19 -7.45
C LYS A 85 -10.98 -19.15 -8.92
N PRO A 86 -11.65 -19.92 -9.79
CA PRO A 86 -11.33 -19.89 -11.22
C PRO A 86 -11.57 -18.50 -11.81
N ARG A 87 -10.78 -18.17 -12.83
CA ARG A 87 -10.92 -16.94 -13.59
C ARG A 87 -12.36 -16.78 -14.09
N ASN A 88 -12.93 -15.61 -13.88
CA ASN A 88 -14.26 -15.30 -14.39
C ASN A 88 -14.20 -15.15 -15.92
N SER A 89 -14.98 -15.97 -16.63
CA SER A 89 -15.00 -16.01 -18.10
C SER A 89 -15.62 -14.77 -18.75
N ARG A 90 -16.30 -13.91 -17.97
CA ARG A 90 -16.84 -12.64 -18.47
C ARG A 90 -15.77 -11.62 -18.83
N PHE A 91 -14.59 -11.72 -18.22
CA PHE A 91 -13.50 -10.81 -18.53
C PHE A 91 -12.77 -11.27 -19.78
N LYS A 92 -12.53 -10.33 -20.70
CA LYS A 92 -11.74 -10.54 -21.91
C LYS A 92 -10.30 -10.88 -21.54
N THR A 93 -9.65 -11.77 -22.30
CA THR A 93 -8.20 -11.99 -22.24
C THR A 93 -7.50 -10.95 -23.11
N LEU A 94 -6.37 -10.43 -22.64
CA LEU A 94 -5.61 -9.41 -23.36
C LEU A 94 -5.21 -9.88 -24.76
N THR A 95 -5.24 -8.94 -25.69
CA THR A 95 -4.78 -9.10 -27.07
C THR A 95 -3.66 -8.10 -27.36
N LYS A 96 -2.90 -8.32 -28.43
CA LYS A 96 -1.83 -7.39 -28.83
C LYS A 96 -2.37 -5.99 -29.13
N ASP A 97 -3.54 -5.92 -29.76
CA ASP A 97 -4.21 -4.64 -30.07
C ASP A 97 -4.54 -3.83 -28.82
N ASP A 98 -4.89 -4.50 -27.70
CA ASP A 98 -5.13 -3.81 -26.43
C ASP A 98 -3.84 -3.19 -25.89
N VAL A 99 -2.72 -3.91 -25.97
CA VAL A 99 -1.41 -3.42 -25.52
C VAL A 99 -0.93 -2.27 -26.40
N ASP A 100 -1.12 -2.38 -27.72
CA ASP A 100 -0.77 -1.32 -28.66
C ASP A 100 -1.63 -0.07 -28.45
N HIS A 101 -2.91 -0.22 -28.07
CA HIS A 101 -3.76 0.89 -27.64
C HIS A 101 -3.17 1.61 -26.41
N PHE A 102 -2.77 0.86 -25.37
CA PHE A 102 -2.18 1.47 -24.16
C PHE A 102 -0.82 2.12 -24.43
N LYS A 103 -0.01 1.55 -25.33
CA LYS A 103 1.25 2.17 -25.77
C LYS A 103 1.00 3.49 -26.49
N SER A 104 -0.01 3.54 -27.36
CA SER A 104 -0.42 4.78 -28.03
C SER A 104 -0.97 5.82 -27.04
N LEU A 105 -1.62 5.38 -25.95
CA LEU A 105 -2.23 6.24 -24.96
C LEU A 105 -1.20 6.86 -24.00
N LEU A 106 -0.32 6.04 -23.42
CA LEU A 106 0.58 6.43 -22.32
C LEU A 106 2.04 6.63 -22.77
N GLY A 107 2.38 6.22 -23.99
CA GLY A 107 3.74 6.06 -24.47
C GLY A 107 4.37 4.73 -24.03
N GLU A 108 5.32 4.23 -24.83
CA GLU A 108 5.97 2.93 -24.59
C GLU A 108 6.67 2.84 -23.22
N ALA A 109 7.28 3.94 -22.75
CA ALA A 109 7.96 3.99 -21.45
C ALA A 109 7.03 3.89 -20.24
N SER A 110 5.72 3.94 -20.43
CA SER A 110 4.68 3.85 -19.40
C SER A 110 3.90 2.53 -19.46
N VAL A 111 4.34 1.60 -20.30
CA VAL A 111 3.71 0.29 -20.49
C VAL A 111 4.75 -0.80 -20.36
N LEU A 112 4.62 -1.61 -19.30
CA LEU A 112 5.46 -2.78 -19.08
C LEU A 112 4.68 -4.03 -19.47
N THR A 113 5.13 -4.73 -20.50
CA THR A 113 4.41 -5.89 -21.05
C THR A 113 5.36 -6.99 -21.49
N THR A 114 4.89 -8.23 -21.46
CA THR A 114 5.69 -9.39 -21.87
C THR A 114 5.89 -9.45 -23.39
N SER A 115 6.91 -10.20 -23.84
CA SER A 115 7.24 -10.40 -25.25
C SER A 115 6.08 -10.98 -26.09
N GLU A 116 5.20 -11.76 -25.47
CA GLU A 116 3.98 -12.30 -26.10
C GLU A 116 3.07 -11.22 -26.69
N TYR A 117 3.07 -10.01 -26.10
CA TYR A 117 2.29 -8.87 -26.58
C TYR A 117 3.16 -7.77 -27.22
N GLY A 118 4.35 -8.14 -27.71
CA GLY A 118 5.27 -7.21 -28.36
C GLY A 118 5.96 -6.25 -27.37
N GLY A 119 6.18 -6.68 -26.13
CA GLY A 119 7.07 -6.02 -25.19
C GLY A 119 8.47 -6.60 -25.18
N ILE A 120 9.34 -6.04 -24.34
CA ILE A 120 10.72 -6.52 -24.14
C ILE A 120 10.89 -7.29 -22.82
N HIS A 121 9.87 -7.31 -21.97
CA HIS A 121 9.96 -7.82 -20.62
C HIS A 121 9.62 -9.31 -20.54
N THR A 122 10.18 -9.98 -19.53
CA THR A 122 9.81 -11.36 -19.19
C THR A 122 8.87 -11.37 -17.99
N GLN A 123 8.31 -12.53 -17.67
CA GLN A 123 7.43 -12.64 -16.50
C GLN A 123 8.19 -12.31 -15.20
N GLU A 124 9.49 -12.60 -15.16
CA GLU A 124 10.38 -12.29 -14.03
C GLU A 124 10.47 -10.78 -13.75
N ASP A 125 10.44 -9.93 -14.79
CA ASP A 125 10.45 -8.47 -14.63
C ASP A 125 9.18 -7.94 -13.95
N LEU A 126 8.07 -8.65 -14.13
CA LEU A 126 6.75 -8.29 -13.59
C LEU A 126 6.51 -8.86 -12.18
N VAL A 127 7.40 -9.73 -11.66
CA VAL A 127 7.24 -10.37 -10.34
C VAL A 127 7.00 -9.35 -9.23
N LYS A 128 7.66 -8.19 -9.27
CA LYS A 128 7.48 -7.13 -8.26
C LYS A 128 6.07 -6.54 -8.18
N TYR A 129 5.28 -6.69 -9.25
CA TYR A 129 3.89 -6.24 -9.33
C TYR A 129 2.89 -7.40 -9.15
N ASN A 130 3.30 -8.62 -9.48
CA ASN A 130 2.49 -9.82 -9.36
C ASN A 130 2.54 -10.48 -7.98
N LYS A 131 3.61 -10.27 -7.22
CA LYS A 131 3.83 -10.94 -5.93
C LYS A 131 3.44 -10.04 -4.76
N ALA A 132 2.65 -10.59 -3.83
CA ALA A 132 2.28 -9.91 -2.60
C ALA A 132 3.47 -9.74 -1.66
N PHE A 133 3.43 -8.71 -0.81
CA PHE A 133 4.53 -8.38 0.10
C PHE A 133 4.83 -9.46 1.16
N LEU A 134 3.80 -9.94 1.86
CA LEU A 134 3.96 -10.88 2.98
C LEU A 134 3.47 -12.30 2.66
N CYS A 135 2.52 -12.44 1.74
CA CYS A 135 1.84 -13.71 1.46
C CYS A 135 2.46 -14.43 0.26
N GLU A 136 2.35 -15.76 0.22
CA GLU A 136 2.71 -16.59 -0.94
C GLU A 136 1.66 -16.50 -2.08
N ILE A 137 1.06 -15.31 -2.26
CA ILE A 137 0.11 -15.04 -3.34
C ILE A 137 0.88 -14.35 -4.46
N GLU A 138 0.82 -14.96 -5.64
CA GLU A 138 1.43 -14.47 -6.86
C GLU A 138 0.43 -14.58 -8.01
N GLY A 139 0.16 -13.45 -8.65
CA GLY A 139 -0.65 -13.37 -9.86
C GLY A 139 0.16 -13.57 -11.14
N TYR A 140 -0.53 -13.51 -12.27
CA TYR A 140 0.05 -13.72 -13.61
C TYR A 140 -0.35 -12.60 -14.57
N SER A 141 -0.35 -11.35 -14.08
CA SER A 141 -0.53 -10.21 -14.98
C SER A 141 0.64 -10.14 -15.95
N LYS A 142 0.30 -9.84 -17.20
CA LYS A 142 1.24 -9.70 -18.33
C LYS A 142 1.41 -8.25 -18.75
N LEU A 143 0.68 -7.32 -18.11
CA LEU A 143 0.63 -5.91 -18.46
C LEU A 143 0.53 -5.03 -17.21
N VAL A 144 1.46 -4.10 -17.07
CA VAL A 144 1.48 -3.07 -16.02
C VAL A 144 1.52 -1.69 -16.67
N LEU A 145 0.58 -0.84 -16.28
CA LEU A 145 0.41 0.51 -16.80
C LEU A 145 0.83 1.55 -15.76
N PHE A 146 1.53 2.60 -16.19
CA PHE A 146 2.00 3.68 -15.34
C PHE A 146 1.40 5.03 -15.80
N PRO A 147 0.14 5.33 -15.44
CA PRO A 147 -0.48 6.61 -15.74
C PRO A 147 0.28 7.77 -15.08
N SER A 148 0.23 8.94 -15.69
CA SER A 148 0.91 10.16 -15.22
C SER A 148 -0.05 11.30 -14.85
N SER A 149 -1.34 11.12 -15.15
CA SER A 149 -2.41 12.09 -14.93
C SER A 149 -3.74 11.38 -14.64
N THR A 150 -4.70 12.12 -14.08
CA THR A 150 -6.06 11.63 -13.82
C THR A 150 -6.77 11.26 -15.13
N GLU A 151 -6.51 12.02 -16.20
CA GLU A 151 -7.03 11.76 -17.54
C GLU A 151 -6.50 10.45 -18.13
N ASP A 152 -5.23 10.10 -17.88
CA ASP A 152 -4.67 8.81 -18.28
C ASP A 152 -5.43 7.67 -17.61
N VAL A 153 -5.65 7.77 -16.28
CA VAL A 153 -6.40 6.79 -15.50
C VAL A 153 -7.83 6.65 -16.03
N SER A 154 -8.52 7.77 -16.26
CA SER A 154 -9.87 7.81 -16.83
C SER A 154 -9.94 7.05 -18.16
N LYS A 155 -9.01 7.32 -19.08
CA LYS A 155 -8.97 6.65 -20.40
C LYS A 155 -8.64 5.16 -20.29
N ILE A 156 -7.72 4.77 -19.42
CA ILE A 156 -7.40 3.35 -19.15
C ILE A 156 -8.64 2.62 -18.63
N VAL A 157 -9.27 3.16 -17.58
CA VAL A 157 -10.42 2.53 -16.94
C VAL A 157 -11.59 2.45 -17.92
N LYS A 158 -11.84 3.51 -18.69
CA LYS A 158 -12.87 3.51 -19.73
C LYS A 158 -12.63 2.41 -20.76
N TYR A 159 -11.43 2.31 -21.32
CA TYR A 159 -11.09 1.27 -22.30
C TYR A 159 -11.29 -0.13 -21.71
N CYS A 160 -10.81 -0.36 -20.49
CA CYS A 160 -10.97 -1.64 -19.79
C CYS A 160 -12.44 -1.97 -19.53
N SER A 161 -13.26 -0.98 -19.15
CA SER A 161 -14.70 -1.14 -18.95
C SER A 161 -15.41 -1.55 -20.23
N ASP A 162 -15.17 -0.81 -21.33
CA ASP A 162 -15.78 -1.05 -22.64
C ASP A 162 -15.39 -2.42 -23.22
N LYS A 163 -14.20 -2.93 -22.88
CA LYS A 163 -13.67 -4.22 -23.35
C LYS A 163 -13.83 -5.36 -22.35
N MET A 164 -14.41 -5.11 -21.18
CA MET A 164 -14.51 -6.08 -20.08
C MET A 164 -13.13 -6.65 -19.69
N ILE A 165 -12.11 -5.81 -19.56
CA ILE A 165 -10.77 -6.18 -19.08
C ILE A 165 -10.71 -5.86 -17.58
N ALA A 166 -10.32 -6.85 -16.77
CA ALA A 166 -10.17 -6.66 -15.33
C ALA A 166 -8.91 -5.85 -15.02
N ILE A 167 -8.99 -4.99 -13.99
CA ILE A 167 -7.89 -4.13 -13.55
C ILE A 167 -7.65 -4.29 -12.05
N VAL A 168 -6.40 -4.10 -11.63
CA VAL A 168 -5.99 -4.02 -10.23
C VAL A 168 -5.25 -2.70 -10.01
N PRO A 169 -5.82 -1.74 -9.27
CA PRO A 169 -5.09 -0.53 -8.90
C PRO A 169 -4.01 -0.87 -7.87
N GLN A 170 -2.82 -0.33 -8.07
CA GLN A 170 -1.67 -0.64 -7.23
C GLN A 170 -0.87 0.62 -6.89
N GLY A 171 -0.65 0.80 -5.58
CA GLY A 171 0.28 1.80 -5.06
C GLY A 171 1.66 1.21 -4.82
N GLY A 172 2.16 1.35 -3.60
CA GLY A 172 3.47 0.86 -3.16
C GLY A 172 3.62 -0.65 -2.97
N ASN A 173 2.56 -1.43 -3.24
CA ASN A 173 2.51 -2.88 -3.01
C ASN A 173 2.96 -3.33 -1.60
N THR A 174 2.60 -2.58 -0.56
CA THR A 174 2.91 -2.90 0.85
C THR A 174 1.73 -3.48 1.64
N GLY A 175 0.62 -3.77 0.95
CA GLY A 175 -0.59 -4.33 1.57
C GLY A 175 -0.38 -5.74 2.08
N LEU A 176 -0.96 -6.06 3.24
CA LEU A 176 -0.78 -7.36 3.90
C LEU A 176 -1.82 -8.42 3.48
N MET A 177 -2.89 -8.00 2.78
CA MET A 177 -3.99 -8.86 2.37
C MET A 177 -3.96 -9.22 0.87
N ALA A 178 -2.84 -8.93 0.18
CA ALA A 178 -2.66 -9.17 -1.25
C ALA A 178 -3.69 -8.49 -2.18
N ALA A 179 -4.50 -7.54 -1.70
CA ALA A 179 -5.51 -6.84 -2.51
C ALA A 179 -4.93 -6.01 -3.66
N GLY A 180 -3.67 -5.56 -3.53
CA GLY A 180 -2.97 -4.78 -4.56
C GLY A 180 -2.24 -5.62 -5.60
N VAL A 181 -2.38 -6.95 -5.59
CA VAL A 181 -1.79 -7.84 -6.61
C VAL A 181 -2.87 -8.60 -7.38
N PRO A 182 -2.64 -8.90 -8.67
CA PRO A 182 -3.55 -9.71 -9.46
C PRO A 182 -3.66 -11.14 -8.92
N ILE A 183 -4.79 -11.79 -9.18
CA ILE A 183 -5.00 -13.22 -8.89
C ILE A 183 -4.82 -14.03 -10.17
N HIS A 184 -5.26 -13.48 -11.31
CA HIS A 184 -5.19 -14.09 -12.63
C HIS A 184 -4.35 -13.21 -13.57
N ASP A 185 -4.96 -12.69 -14.62
CA ASP A 185 -4.39 -11.91 -15.71
C ASP A 185 -4.89 -10.45 -15.69
N GLU A 186 -5.34 -9.95 -14.54
CA GLU A 186 -5.81 -8.58 -14.42
C GLU A 186 -4.69 -7.57 -14.77
N VAL A 187 -5.03 -6.48 -15.45
CA VAL A 187 -4.07 -5.42 -15.78
C VAL A 187 -3.74 -4.63 -14.52
N VAL A 188 -2.46 -4.51 -14.19
CA VAL A 188 -2.04 -3.72 -13.03
C VAL A 188 -1.94 -2.26 -13.43
N VAL A 189 -2.68 -1.38 -12.74
CA VAL A 189 -2.60 0.08 -12.92
C VAL A 189 -1.78 0.64 -11.75
N ASN A 190 -0.51 0.92 -12.00
CA ASN A 190 0.43 1.33 -10.97
C ASN A 190 0.56 2.86 -10.88
N MET A 191 0.26 3.42 -9.71
CA MET A 191 0.15 4.86 -9.51
C MET A 191 1.49 5.58 -9.29
N SER A 192 2.63 4.88 -9.32
CA SER A 192 3.95 5.44 -8.95
C SER A 192 4.42 6.66 -9.76
N LYS A 193 3.95 6.83 -11.00
CA LYS A 193 4.27 8.01 -11.82
C LYS A 193 3.41 9.24 -11.48
N MET A 194 2.30 9.08 -10.77
CA MET A 194 1.49 10.18 -10.23
C MET A 194 1.97 10.54 -8.84
N ASN A 195 3.11 11.25 -8.74
CA ASN A 195 3.81 11.48 -7.47
C ASN A 195 4.07 12.96 -7.15
N LYS A 196 3.30 13.88 -7.74
CA LYS A 196 3.48 15.32 -7.54
C LYS A 196 2.76 15.78 -6.27
N ILE A 197 3.47 16.58 -5.47
CA ILE A 197 2.87 17.39 -4.41
C ILE A 197 2.38 18.68 -5.09
N ARG A 198 1.06 18.89 -5.14
CA ARG A 198 0.43 19.96 -5.93
C ARG A 198 0.43 21.30 -5.19
N SER A 199 0.10 21.30 -3.91
CA SER A 199 0.09 22.51 -3.08
C SER A 199 0.11 22.21 -1.58
N ILE A 200 0.64 23.16 -0.81
CA ILE A 200 0.57 23.19 0.66
C ILE A 200 0.03 24.57 1.05
N ASP A 201 -0.98 24.58 1.91
CA ASP A 201 -1.48 25.76 2.59
C ASP A 201 -1.09 25.65 4.07
N GLU A 202 -0.08 26.44 4.45
CA GLU A 202 0.50 26.43 5.80
C GLU A 202 -0.44 27.01 6.87
N ASP A 203 -1.32 27.93 6.46
CA ASP A 203 -2.25 28.59 7.36
C ASP A 203 -3.42 27.66 7.71
N SER A 204 -4.00 27.01 6.69
CA SER A 204 -5.07 26.03 6.92
C SER A 204 -4.57 24.66 7.34
N GLY A 205 -3.29 24.34 7.07
CA GLY A 205 -2.75 23.00 7.26
C GLY A 205 -3.35 22.01 6.27
N ALA A 206 -3.48 22.38 5.00
CA ALA A 206 -3.98 21.50 3.95
C ALA A 206 -2.88 21.18 2.93
N VAL A 207 -2.74 19.92 2.55
CA VAL A 207 -1.86 19.47 1.47
C VAL A 207 -2.66 18.78 0.37
N VAL A 208 -2.34 19.10 -0.88
CA VAL A 208 -2.88 18.43 -2.07
C VAL A 208 -1.73 17.73 -2.77
N CYS A 209 -1.89 16.44 -3.04
CA CYS A 209 -0.89 15.61 -3.69
C CYS A 209 -1.55 14.50 -4.50
N ASP A 210 -0.79 13.96 -5.45
CA ASP A 210 -1.22 12.81 -6.25
C ASP A 210 -1.23 11.52 -5.40
N ALA A 211 -2.05 10.56 -5.81
CA ALA A 211 -2.23 9.28 -5.13
C ALA A 211 -0.94 8.44 -5.01
N GLY A 212 0.01 8.59 -5.92
CA GLY A 212 1.29 7.87 -5.93
C GLY A 212 2.39 8.50 -5.09
N CYS A 213 2.15 9.63 -4.39
CA CYS A 213 3.14 10.18 -3.49
C CYS A 213 3.49 9.18 -2.37
N ILE A 214 4.77 8.92 -2.17
CA ILE A 214 5.27 8.08 -1.07
C ILE A 214 5.06 8.83 0.25
N LEU A 215 4.56 8.12 1.27
CA LEU A 215 4.25 8.72 2.57
C LEU A 215 5.46 9.43 3.21
N GLU A 216 6.63 8.79 3.22
CA GLU A 216 7.85 9.37 3.77
C GLU A 216 8.29 10.62 3.02
N VAL A 217 8.21 10.63 1.69
CA VAL A 217 8.54 11.81 0.87
C VAL A 217 7.60 12.97 1.20
N LEU A 218 6.31 12.69 1.33
CA LEU A 218 5.32 13.70 1.70
C LEU A 218 5.52 14.22 3.14
N ASP A 219 5.73 13.34 4.12
CA ASP A 219 5.97 13.72 5.53
C ASP A 219 7.23 14.59 5.67
N ASN A 220 8.30 14.25 4.93
CA ASN A 220 9.53 15.05 4.91
C ASN A 220 9.30 16.44 4.30
N HIS A 221 8.57 16.52 3.19
CA HIS A 221 8.32 17.81 2.53
C HIS A 221 7.42 18.75 3.35
N VAL A 222 6.37 18.22 4.00
CA VAL A 222 5.56 19.06 4.91
C VAL A 222 6.31 19.43 6.19
N SER A 223 7.29 18.61 6.61
CA SER A 223 8.14 18.90 7.78
C SER A 223 9.05 20.10 7.57
N GLU A 224 9.45 20.40 6.33
CA GLU A 224 10.19 21.63 5.98
C GLU A 224 9.41 22.90 6.35
N HIS A 225 8.08 22.80 6.38
CA HIS A 225 7.15 23.87 6.75
C HIS A 225 6.69 23.78 8.22
N GLY A 226 7.34 22.92 9.03
CA GLY A 226 6.95 22.71 10.43
C GLY A 226 5.61 21.99 10.60
N LEU A 227 5.14 21.28 9.57
CA LEU A 227 3.90 20.50 9.56
C LEU A 227 4.22 18.99 9.57
N MET A 228 3.19 18.14 9.70
CA MET A 228 3.32 16.68 9.68
C MET A 228 2.06 15.99 9.15
N ILE A 229 2.25 14.83 8.52
CA ILE A 229 1.16 13.97 8.07
C ILE A 229 0.54 13.23 9.27
N PRO A 230 -0.81 13.11 9.37
CA PRO A 230 -1.47 12.47 10.51
C PRO A 230 -1.29 10.95 10.60
N VAL A 231 -0.87 10.30 9.52
CA VAL A 231 -0.66 8.86 9.43
C VAL A 231 0.84 8.56 9.33
N ASP A 232 1.30 7.56 10.07
CA ASP A 232 2.68 7.07 10.02
C ASP A 232 2.72 5.57 10.31
N LEU A 233 3.39 4.80 9.46
CA LEU A 233 3.36 3.34 9.48
C LEU A 233 4.69 2.73 9.02
N GLY A 234 4.93 1.47 9.36
CA GLY A 234 6.23 0.81 9.12
C GLY A 234 6.63 0.75 7.63
N GLY A 235 5.66 0.76 6.72
CA GLY A 235 5.88 0.83 5.27
C GLY A 235 6.02 2.24 4.69
N LYS A 236 6.25 3.29 5.51
CA LYS A 236 6.26 4.70 5.06
C LYS A 236 7.16 5.00 3.85
N GLY A 237 8.28 4.30 3.73
CA GLY A 237 9.25 4.50 2.65
C GLY A 237 8.82 3.92 1.30
N SER A 238 7.67 3.24 1.25
CA SER A 238 7.17 2.64 0.01
C SER A 238 5.66 2.77 -0.16
N CYS A 239 4.87 2.91 0.91
CA CYS A 239 3.43 3.07 0.78
C CYS A 239 3.08 4.42 0.13
N HIS A 240 2.08 4.40 -0.75
CA HIS A 240 1.59 5.60 -1.41
C HIS A 240 0.36 6.15 -0.69
N ILE A 241 0.14 7.48 -0.75
CA ILE A 241 -1.01 8.13 -0.10
C ILE A 241 -2.35 7.59 -0.58
N GLY A 242 -2.53 7.35 -1.88
CA GLY A 242 -3.74 6.75 -2.42
C GLY A 242 -4.00 5.35 -1.89
N GLY A 243 -2.94 4.56 -1.66
CA GLY A 243 -3.04 3.25 -1.01
C GLY A 243 -3.42 3.36 0.47
N ASN A 244 -2.85 4.32 1.19
CA ASN A 244 -3.21 4.60 2.58
C ASN A 244 -4.69 4.99 2.70
N VAL A 245 -5.19 5.85 1.81
CA VAL A 245 -6.60 6.25 1.74
C VAL A 245 -7.50 5.04 1.40
N SER A 246 -7.14 4.29 0.36
CA SER A 246 -7.93 3.14 -0.11
C SER A 246 -8.05 2.04 0.93
N THR A 247 -7.06 1.89 1.82
CA THR A 247 -7.05 0.91 2.90
C THR A 247 -7.46 1.48 4.26
N ASN A 248 -7.83 2.77 4.33
CA ASN A 248 -8.06 3.50 5.58
C ASN A 248 -6.94 3.26 6.62
N ALA A 249 -5.70 3.46 6.20
CA ALA A 249 -4.52 3.15 7.00
C ALA A 249 -4.51 3.90 8.34
N GLY A 250 -4.16 3.17 9.41
CA GLY A 250 -4.07 3.72 10.76
C GLY A 250 -2.64 4.13 11.14
N GLY A 251 -1.87 3.19 11.71
CA GLY A 251 -0.47 3.43 12.07
C GLY A 251 -0.24 4.00 13.48
N ILE A 252 1.01 4.37 13.77
CA ILE A 252 1.47 4.71 15.13
C ILE A 252 0.93 6.05 15.65
N ARG A 253 0.51 6.94 14.74
CA ARG A 253 -0.03 8.28 15.08
C ARG A 253 -1.56 8.29 15.22
N TYR A 254 -2.23 7.16 14.99
CA TYR A 254 -3.69 7.05 14.96
C TYR A 254 -4.37 7.47 16.27
N LEU A 255 -3.78 7.16 17.44
CA LEU A 255 -4.37 7.53 18.74
C LEU A 255 -4.54 9.05 18.90
N ARG A 256 -3.64 9.84 18.30
CA ARG A 256 -3.64 11.30 18.44
C ARG A 256 -4.44 12.00 17.34
N TYR A 257 -4.32 11.54 16.09
CA TYR A 257 -4.91 12.23 14.94
C TYR A 257 -6.12 11.51 14.33
N GLY A 258 -6.42 10.29 14.78
CA GLY A 258 -7.59 9.53 14.39
C GLY A 258 -7.50 8.91 12.99
N SER A 259 -8.66 8.61 12.42
CA SER A 259 -8.82 7.97 11.12
C SER A 259 -8.62 8.94 9.95
N LEU A 260 -8.23 8.38 8.80
CA LEU A 260 -8.23 9.09 7.53
C LEU A 260 -9.63 9.59 7.13
N HIS A 261 -10.72 8.96 7.59
CA HIS A 261 -12.08 9.49 7.42
C HIS A 261 -12.24 10.93 7.94
N GLY A 262 -11.49 11.31 8.98
CA GLY A 262 -11.50 12.68 9.53
C GLY A 262 -10.38 13.59 9.02
N SER A 263 -9.31 13.02 8.47
CA SER A 263 -8.12 13.77 8.01
C SER A 263 -8.09 14.03 6.51
N VAL A 264 -8.76 13.21 5.70
CA VAL A 264 -8.95 13.44 4.27
C VAL A 264 -10.01 14.53 4.09
N LEU A 265 -9.67 15.62 3.40
CA LEU A 265 -10.57 16.76 3.18
C LEU A 265 -11.37 16.62 1.88
N GLY A 266 -10.76 16.05 0.85
CA GLY A 266 -11.38 15.77 -0.44
C GLY A 266 -10.56 14.74 -1.22
N LEU A 267 -11.15 14.18 -2.27
CA LEU A 267 -10.53 13.17 -3.15
C LEU A 267 -10.92 13.42 -4.61
N GLU A 268 -9.99 13.12 -5.51
CA GLU A 268 -10.25 12.93 -6.93
C GLU A 268 -10.23 11.42 -7.20
N VAL A 269 -11.28 10.91 -7.85
CA VAL A 269 -11.45 9.46 -8.06
C VAL A 269 -11.97 9.19 -9.46
N VAL A 270 -11.39 8.18 -10.12
CA VAL A 270 -11.88 7.64 -11.39
C VAL A 270 -12.77 6.43 -11.12
N LEU A 271 -14.02 6.51 -11.57
CA LEU A 271 -15.01 5.44 -11.45
C LEU A 271 -14.81 4.33 -12.49
N PRO A 272 -15.43 3.14 -12.33
CA PRO A 272 -15.26 2.00 -13.24
C PRO A 272 -15.74 2.23 -14.69
N ASP A 273 -16.51 3.29 -14.96
CA ASP A 273 -16.92 3.72 -16.31
C ASP A 273 -15.95 4.75 -16.93
N GLY A 274 -14.92 5.15 -16.18
CA GLY A 274 -13.96 6.19 -16.53
C GLY A 274 -14.36 7.59 -16.10
N THR A 275 -15.52 7.79 -15.47
CA THR A 275 -15.96 9.11 -15.00
C THR A 275 -15.04 9.62 -13.90
N ILE A 276 -14.57 10.87 -14.04
CA ILE A 276 -13.76 11.55 -13.01
C ILE A 276 -14.70 12.24 -12.02
N VAL A 277 -14.71 11.76 -10.79
CA VAL A 277 -15.38 12.40 -9.66
C VAL A 277 -14.37 13.32 -8.98
N ASN A 278 -14.50 14.62 -9.22
CA ASN A 278 -13.71 15.64 -8.55
C ASN A 278 -14.48 16.15 -7.32
N ASN A 279 -14.15 15.58 -6.16
CA ASN A 279 -14.59 16.08 -4.85
C ASN A 279 -13.37 16.57 -4.05
N LEU A 280 -12.40 17.18 -4.75
CA LEU A 280 -11.21 17.72 -4.13
C LEU A 280 -11.54 19.05 -3.44
N SER A 281 -11.28 19.12 -2.14
CA SER A 281 -11.54 20.30 -1.31
C SER A 281 -10.46 20.44 -0.25
N THR A 282 -10.11 21.67 0.07
CA THR A 282 -9.23 22.05 1.17
C THR A 282 -9.99 22.60 2.38
N LEU A 283 -11.33 22.64 2.30
CA LEU A 283 -12.18 23.17 3.36
C LEU A 283 -12.22 22.22 4.57
N ARG A 284 -12.03 22.77 5.77
CA ARG A 284 -12.08 21.98 7.00
C ARG A 284 -13.49 21.52 7.38
N LYS A 285 -14.49 22.31 6.99
CA LYS A 285 -15.92 22.05 7.15
C LYS A 285 -16.61 22.38 5.85
N ASP A 286 -17.30 21.39 5.31
CA ASP A 286 -18.15 21.52 4.14
C ASP A 286 -19.37 20.62 4.36
N SER A 287 -20.56 21.15 4.11
CA SER A 287 -21.84 20.45 4.33
C SER A 287 -22.77 20.62 3.13
N THR A 288 -22.22 20.89 1.94
CA THR A 288 -22.99 21.00 0.70
C THR A 288 -23.27 19.62 0.09
N GLY A 289 -24.18 18.87 0.72
CA GLY A 289 -24.63 17.56 0.24
C GLY A 289 -23.97 16.37 0.93
N TYR A 290 -23.95 15.21 0.26
CA TYR A 290 -23.41 13.97 0.81
C TYR A 290 -21.88 13.95 0.78
N ASP A 291 -21.29 13.38 1.83
CA ASP A 291 -19.84 13.22 1.93
C ASP A 291 -19.34 12.00 1.12
N ILE A 292 -19.43 12.10 -0.21
CA ILE A 292 -19.14 10.98 -1.13
C ILE A 292 -17.70 10.46 -1.04
N LYS A 293 -16.74 11.29 -0.59
CA LYS A 293 -15.34 10.87 -0.43
C LYS A 293 -15.21 9.71 0.55
N GLN A 294 -16.11 9.63 1.54
CA GLN A 294 -16.09 8.59 2.58
C GLN A 294 -16.30 7.18 2.01
N LEU A 295 -17.01 7.05 0.88
CA LEU A 295 -17.23 5.77 0.22
C LEU A 295 -15.93 5.17 -0.32
N PHE A 296 -14.97 6.01 -0.71
CA PHE A 296 -13.71 5.56 -1.30
C PHE A 296 -12.63 5.26 -0.25
N ILE A 297 -12.73 5.87 0.93
CA ILE A 297 -11.81 5.62 2.05
C ILE A 297 -12.11 4.23 2.63
N GLY A 298 -11.14 3.32 2.52
CA GLY A 298 -11.35 1.91 2.90
C GLY A 298 -12.04 1.05 1.84
N SER A 299 -12.24 1.55 0.62
CA SER A 299 -12.86 0.79 -0.48
C SER A 299 -11.92 -0.20 -1.18
N GLU A 300 -10.62 -0.14 -0.87
CA GLU A 300 -9.58 -1.01 -1.42
C GLU A 300 -9.51 -1.02 -2.96
N GLY A 301 -9.91 0.09 -3.61
CA GLY A 301 -9.89 0.23 -5.07
C GLY A 301 -11.05 -0.46 -5.79
N THR A 302 -12.03 -0.99 -5.06
CA THR A 302 -13.17 -1.73 -5.65
C THR A 302 -14.27 -0.84 -6.20
N LEU A 303 -14.36 0.41 -5.73
CA LEU A 303 -15.36 1.40 -6.15
C LEU A 303 -14.81 2.44 -7.14
N GLY A 304 -13.49 2.53 -7.27
CA GLY A 304 -12.81 3.51 -8.10
C GLY A 304 -11.33 3.64 -7.74
N ILE A 305 -10.57 4.33 -8.59
CA ILE A 305 -9.13 4.58 -8.40
C ILE A 305 -8.93 6.02 -7.93
N VAL A 306 -8.38 6.19 -6.73
CA VAL A 306 -7.98 7.50 -6.21
C VAL A 306 -6.75 8.00 -6.99
N THR A 307 -6.77 9.25 -7.45
CA THR A 307 -5.73 9.85 -8.31
C THR A 307 -5.03 11.03 -7.67
#